data_AF-A0A1A8D4W4-F1
#
_entry.id   AF-A0A1A8D4W4-F1
#
_cell.length_a   1.000
_cell.length_b   1.000
_cell.length_c   1.000
_cell.angle_alpha   90.00
_cell.angle_beta   90.00
_cell.angle_gamma   90.00
#
_symmetry.space_group_name_H-M   'P 1'
#
loop_
_entity.id
_entity.type
_entity.pdbx_description
1 polymer ?
#
loop_
_entity_poly.entity_id
_entity_poly.type
_entity_poly.pdbx_seq_one_letter_code
_entity_poly.pdbx_strand_id
1 'polypeptide(L)'
;MAKNVFNEIGATYKVIELDQHNDGRRLQEALAQMTGARTVPRVFINGNCIGGGSDTKHLHQQGRLLPLIEQCSPCCAAAESEGSASGHFHSSK
;
A
#
# COMPACT_ATOMS: atom_id res chain seq x y z
N MET A 1 -3.97 -12.41 -11.82
CA MET A 1 -5.27 -12.00 -11.22
C MET A 1 -5.18 -10.59 -10.63
N ALA A 2 -4.50 -10.34 -9.50
CA ALA A 2 -4.36 -8.97 -8.95
C ALA A 2 -3.62 -8.01 -9.90
N LYS A 3 -2.44 -8.40 -10.42
CA LYS A 3 -1.66 -7.59 -11.38
C LYS A 3 -2.50 -7.12 -12.58
N ASN A 4 -3.29 -8.03 -13.15
CA ASN A 4 -4.17 -7.72 -14.29
C ASN A 4 -5.20 -6.64 -13.93
N VAL A 5 -5.83 -6.71 -12.76
CA VAL A 5 -6.80 -5.70 -12.31
C VAL A 5 -6.13 -4.32 -12.21
N PHE A 6 -4.93 -4.22 -11.64
CA PHE A 6 -4.21 -2.95 -11.57
C PHE A 6 -3.76 -2.45 -12.94
N ASN A 7 -3.37 -3.36 -13.85
CA ASN A 7 -3.05 -3.01 -15.24
C ASN A 7 -4.28 -2.49 -16.00
N GLU A 8 -5.45 -3.10 -15.81
CA GLU A 8 -6.72 -2.66 -16.41
C GLU A 8 -7.13 -1.26 -15.93
N ILE A 9 -6.87 -0.94 -14.65
CA ILE A 9 -7.10 0.39 -14.08
C ILE A 9 -6.06 1.41 -14.59
N GLY A 10 -4.89 0.96 -15.06
CA GLY A 10 -3.76 1.83 -15.37
C GLY A 10 -3.05 2.38 -14.13
N ALA A 11 -3.20 1.72 -12.98
CA ALA A 11 -2.56 2.14 -11.74
C ALA A 11 -1.07 1.79 -11.74
N THR A 12 -0.23 2.68 -11.21
CA THR A 12 1.18 2.36 -10.93
C THR A 12 1.27 1.61 -9.61
N TYR A 13 1.99 0.48 -9.58
CA TYR A 13 2.18 -0.33 -8.37
C TYR A 13 3.58 -0.93 -8.30
N LYS A 14 4.02 -1.25 -7.07
CA LYS A 14 5.26 -2.00 -6.83
C LYS A 14 4.94 -3.48 -6.65
N VAL A 15 5.70 -4.34 -7.31
CA VAL A 15 5.64 -5.80 -7.12
C VAL A 15 6.85 -6.25 -6.32
N ILE A 16 6.61 -7.10 -5.33
CA ILE A 16 7.64 -7.83 -4.58
C ILE A 16 7.46 -9.31 -4.87
N GLU A 17 8.35 -9.90 -5.66
CA GLU A 17 8.33 -11.33 -5.99
C GLU A 17 9.02 -12.11 -4.86
N LEU A 18 8.23 -12.76 -4.00
CA LEU A 18 8.75 -13.43 -2.80
C LEU A 18 9.67 -14.61 -3.12
N ASP A 19 9.40 -15.32 -4.22
CA ASP A 19 10.18 -16.46 -4.71
C ASP A 19 11.58 -16.07 -5.19
N GLN A 20 11.78 -14.79 -5.55
CA GLN A 20 13.06 -14.25 -6.01
C GLN A 20 13.79 -13.45 -4.92
N HIS A 21 13.18 -13.29 -3.74
CA HIS A 21 13.75 -12.52 -2.65
C HIS A 21 14.54 -13.44 -1.70
N ASN A 22 15.76 -13.06 -1.34
CA ASN A 22 16.62 -13.83 -0.42
C ASN A 22 15.91 -14.16 0.91
N ASP A 23 15.17 -13.19 1.46
CA ASP A 23 14.34 -13.36 2.67
C ASP A 23 12.87 -13.76 2.40
N GLY A 24 12.57 -14.31 1.22
CA GLY A 24 11.19 -14.57 0.76
C GLY A 24 10.32 -15.32 1.77
N ARG A 25 10.87 -16.37 2.40
CA ARG A 25 10.19 -17.15 3.45
C ARG A 25 9.85 -16.30 4.67
N ARG A 26 10.82 -15.53 5.18
CA ARG A 26 10.64 -14.67 6.35
C ARG A 26 9.60 -13.58 6.06
N LEU A 27 9.62 -13.04 4.84
CA LEU A 27 8.61 -12.07 4.39
C LEU A 27 7.21 -12.70 4.30
N GLN A 28 7.08 -13.91 3.77
CA GLN A 28 5.80 -14.62 3.73
C GLN A 28 5.26 -14.92 5.14
N GLU A 29 6.12 -15.27 6.09
CA GLU A 29 5.75 -15.47 7.49
C GLU A 29 5.27 -14.16 8.15
N ALA A 30 5.98 -13.05 7.92
CA ALA A 30 5.56 -11.73 8.40
C ALA A 30 4.22 -11.30 7.77
N LEU A 31 4.03 -11.50 6.47
CA LEU A 31 2.76 -11.24 5.79
C LEU A 31 1.62 -12.07 6.36
N ALA A 32 1.88 -13.33 6.72
CA ALA A 32 0.87 -14.19 7.35
C ALA A 32 0.46 -13.68 8.73
N GLN A 33 1.41 -13.20 9.53
CA GLN A 33 1.12 -12.60 10.83
C GLN A 33 0.33 -11.29 10.69
N MET A 34 0.69 -10.45 9.73
CA MET A 34 0.02 -9.16 9.50
C MET A 34 -1.39 -9.29 8.89
N THR A 35 -1.58 -10.27 8.00
CA THR A 35 -2.81 -10.36 7.17
C THR A 35 -3.71 -11.54 7.51
N GLY A 36 -3.26 -12.45 8.38
CA GLY A 36 -3.94 -13.70 8.69
C GLY A 36 -3.88 -14.75 7.57
N ALA A 37 -3.21 -14.48 6.44
CA ALA A 37 -3.16 -15.36 5.28
C ALA A 37 -1.74 -15.56 4.74
N ARG A 38 -1.39 -16.81 4.42
CA ARG A 38 -0.08 -17.20 3.85
C ARG A 38 -0.04 -17.16 2.32
N THR A 39 -1.18 -17.00 1.65
CA THR A 39 -1.27 -17.15 0.19
C THR A 39 -0.89 -15.86 -0.52
N VAL A 40 -0.13 -15.98 -1.61
CA VAL A 40 0.09 -14.88 -2.54
C VAL A 40 -1.00 -14.84 -3.62
N PRO A 41 -1.31 -13.66 -4.18
CA PRO A 41 -0.79 -12.34 -3.80
C PRO A 41 -1.36 -11.86 -2.45
N ARG A 42 -0.62 -11.00 -1.74
CA ARG A 42 -1.12 -10.12 -0.67
C ARG A 42 -1.01 -8.68 -1.18
N VAL A 43 -2.11 -7.94 -1.17
CA VAL A 43 -2.19 -6.60 -1.77
C VAL A 43 -2.38 -5.56 -0.68
N PHE A 44 -1.54 -4.52 -0.73
CA PHE A 44 -1.59 -3.40 0.20
C PHE A 44 -1.84 -2.11 -0.56
N ILE A 45 -2.73 -1.27 -0.04
CA ILE A 45 -3.01 0.09 -0.54
C ILE A 45 -2.96 1.04 0.66
N ASN A 46 -2.20 2.12 0.54
CA ASN A 46 -1.99 3.08 1.63
C ASN A 46 -1.60 2.42 2.97
N GLY A 47 -0.70 1.43 2.92
CA GLY A 47 -0.26 0.67 4.10
C GLY A 47 -1.23 -0.40 4.61
N ASN A 48 -2.46 -0.47 4.09
CA ASN A 48 -3.49 -1.39 4.56
C ASN A 48 -3.63 -2.61 3.65
N CYS A 49 -3.71 -3.81 4.22
CA CYS A 49 -3.97 -5.03 3.46
C CYS A 49 -5.44 -5.08 3.01
N ILE A 50 -5.68 -5.18 1.70
CA ILE A 50 -7.02 -5.34 1.13
C ILE A 50 -7.36 -6.80 0.81
N GLY A 51 -6.43 -7.72 1.07
CA GLY A 51 -6.60 -9.16 0.85
C GLY A 51 -5.76 -9.70 -0.30
N GLY A 52 -6.30 -10.73 -0.96
CA GLY A 52 -5.67 -11.44 -2.07
C GLY A 52 -6.20 -11.07 -3.45
N GLY A 53 -5.93 -11.95 -4.43
CA GLY A 53 -6.36 -11.73 -5.81
C GLY A 53 -7.87 -11.70 -6.00
N SER A 54 -8.59 -12.58 -5.28
CA SER A 54 -10.07 -12.61 -5.30
C SER A 54 -10.66 -11.35 -4.68
N ASP A 55 -10.14 -10.91 -3.53
CA ASP A 55 -10.61 -9.70 -2.84
C ASP A 55 -10.36 -8.46 -3.69
N THR A 56 -9.18 -8.36 -4.32
CA THR A 56 -8.83 -7.28 -5.25
C THR A 56 -9.82 -7.22 -6.42
N LYS A 57 -10.10 -8.37 -7.07
CA LYS A 57 -11.05 -8.44 -8.17
C LYS A 57 -12.47 -8.05 -7.72
N HIS A 58 -12.89 -8.51 -6.55
CA HIS A 58 -14.20 -8.19 -5.99
C HIS A 58 -14.35 -6.68 -5.71
N LEU A 59 -13.34 -6.04 -5.11
CA LEU A 59 -13.33 -4.59 -4.89
C LEU A 59 -13.37 -3.80 -6.19
N HIS A 60 -12.69 -4.27 -7.24
CA HIS A 60 -12.73 -3.65 -8.56
C HIS A 60 -14.13 -3.74 -9.18
N GLN A 61 -14.75 -4.92 -9.14
CA GLN A 61 -16.12 -5.13 -9.64
C GLN A 61 -17.17 -4.31 -8.89
N GLN A 62 -16.93 -3.99 -7.61
CA GLN A 62 -17.78 -3.10 -6.81
C GLN A 62 -17.51 -1.61 -7.05
N GLY A 63 -16.55 -1.23 -7.90
CA GLY A 63 -16.15 0.16 -8.08
C GLY A 63 -15.45 0.78 -6.86
N ARG A 64 -15.04 -0.03 -5.87
CA ARG A 64 -14.45 0.42 -4.60
C ARG A 64 -12.93 0.45 -4.61
N LEU A 65 -12.30 -0.22 -5.58
CA LEU A 65 -10.84 -0.29 -5.65
C LEU A 65 -10.20 1.04 -6.09
N LEU A 66 -10.74 1.70 -7.11
CA LEU A 66 -10.19 2.96 -7.62
C LEU A 66 -10.19 4.08 -6.55
N PRO A 67 -11.29 4.31 -5.80
CA PRO A 67 -11.27 5.27 -4.69
C PRO A 67 -10.21 4.99 -3.62
N LEU A 68 -9.85 3.73 -3.36
CA LEU A 68 -8.78 3.38 -2.43
C LEU A 68 -7.40 3.75 -2.99
N ILE A 69 -7.20 3.58 -4.29
CA ILE A 69 -5.96 3.94 -4.98
C ILE A 69 -5.80 5.46 -4.99
N GLU A 70 -6.86 6.21 -5.30
CA GLU A 70 -6.82 7.69 -5.38
C GLU A 70 -6.58 8.36 -4.02
N GLN A 71 -6.90 7.68 -2.91
CA GLN A 71 -6.52 8.14 -1.57
C GLN A 71 -5.00 8.12 -1.34
N CYS A 72 -4.25 7.36 -2.14
CA CYS A 72 -2.79 7.41 -2.11
C CYS A 72 -2.33 8.69 -2.80
N SER A 73 -2.14 9.77 -2.03
CA SER A 73 -1.39 10.92 -2.54
C SER A 73 0.07 10.50 -2.75
N PRO A 74 0.68 10.79 -3.91
CA PRO A 74 2.11 10.63 -4.06
C PRO A 74 2.79 11.57 -3.05
N CYS A 75 3.49 11.01 -2.06
CA CYS A 75 4.26 11.81 -1.09
C CYS A 75 5.36 12.67 -1.76
N CYS A 76 5.64 12.48 -3.04
CA CYS A 76 6.77 13.12 -3.71
C CYS A 76 6.38 13.60 -5.12
N ALA A 77 5.59 14.68 -5.21
CA ALA A 77 5.43 15.45 -6.45
C ALA A 77 5.07 16.94 -6.20
N ALA A 78 5.77 17.62 -5.27
CA ALA A 78 5.96 19.08 -5.19
C ALA A 78 6.82 19.36 -3.94
N ALA A 79 8.11 19.68 -4.07
CA ALA A 79 8.67 21.02 -4.23
C ALA A 79 9.21 21.57 -2.89
N GLU A 80 10.50 21.91 -2.90
CA GLU A 80 11.17 22.72 -1.89
C GLU A 80 10.49 24.10 -1.83
N SER A 81 10.02 24.55 -0.65
CA SER A 81 10.01 25.96 -0.22
C SER A 81 9.41 26.11 1.18
N GLU A 82 10.21 26.72 2.06
CA GLU A 82 9.81 27.67 3.11
C GLU A 82 9.20 27.11 4.40
N GLY A 83 9.91 27.39 5.49
CA GLY A 83 9.59 26.94 6.82
C GLY A 83 8.36 27.59 7.43
N SER A 84 7.88 26.96 8.49
CA SER A 84 7.17 27.67 9.53
C SER A 84 7.58 27.09 10.88
N ALA A 85 8.48 27.83 11.52
CA ALA A 85 8.80 27.67 12.92
C ALA A 85 7.61 28.14 13.74
N SER A 86 7.18 27.33 14.69
CA SER A 86 6.61 27.84 15.94
C SER A 86 6.82 26.81 17.04
N GLY A 87 8.00 26.86 17.66
CA GLY A 87 8.17 26.36 19.02
C GLY A 87 7.42 27.30 19.96
N HIS A 88 6.30 26.83 20.52
CA HIS A 88 5.71 27.46 21.69
C HIS A 88 6.38 26.87 22.93
N PHE A 89 7.43 27.56 23.39
CA PHE A 89 8.00 27.40 24.71
C PHE A 89 7.11 28.15 25.71
N HIS A 90 6.31 27.42 26.50
CA HIS A 90 5.71 27.99 27.70
C HIS A 90 6.66 27.72 28.86
N SER A 91 7.42 28.74 29.26
CA SER A 91 7.98 28.84 30.60
C SER A 91 7.13 29.83 31.37
N SER A 92 6.44 29.32 32.38
CA SER A 92 5.83 30.13 33.42
C SER A 92 6.47 29.72 34.73
N LYS A 93 6.86 30.75 35.49
CA LYS A 93 7.54 30.74 36.79
C LYS A 93 6.96 29.74 37.79
#